data_AF-A0A349MU84-F1
#
_entry.id   AF-A0A349MU84-F1
#
_cell.length_a   1.000
_cell.length_b   1.000
_cell.length_c   1.000
_cell.angle_alpha   90.00
_cell.angle_beta   90.00
_cell.angle_gamma   90.00
#
_symmetry.space_group_name_H-M   'P 1'
#
loop_
_entity.id
_entity.type
_entity.pdbx_description
1 polymer ?
#
loop_
_entity_poly.entity_id
_entity_poly.type
_entity_poly.pdbx_seq_one_letter_code
_entity_poly.pdbx_strand_id
1 'polypeptide(L)'
;MKLTSLDDYIKMRMKSPEFRREFEEAGKQYKTAIEIYDLRKELGLSRQQVSQKSGISKKKITRIEQGDIEITDKNAKVMAQVLQCLGTEGNSSLAYQK
;
A
#
# COMPACT_ATOMS: atom_id res chain seq x y z
N MET A 1 -24.98 -10.72 -20.31
CA MET A 1 -23.63 -11.29 -20.05
C MET A 1 -23.63 -11.85 -18.64
N LYS A 2 -23.33 -13.14 -18.47
CA LYS A 2 -23.19 -13.74 -17.13
C LYS A 2 -21.75 -13.45 -16.67
N LEU A 3 -21.60 -12.56 -15.69
CA LEU A 3 -20.31 -12.28 -15.05
C LEU A 3 -19.96 -13.48 -14.19
N THR A 4 -19.17 -14.40 -14.74
CA THR A 4 -18.86 -15.70 -14.12
C THR A 4 -17.80 -15.61 -13.02
N SER A 5 -17.08 -14.49 -12.92
CA SER A 5 -16.09 -14.23 -11.87
C SER A 5 -15.98 -12.74 -11.50
N LEU A 6 -15.45 -12.44 -10.31
CA LEU A 6 -15.10 -11.08 -9.90
C LEU A 6 -14.10 -10.45 -10.86
N ASP A 7 -13.14 -11.24 -11.37
CA ASP A 7 -12.13 -10.77 -12.32
C ASP A 7 -12.77 -10.31 -13.63
N ASP A 8 -13.75 -11.03 -14.15
CA ASP A 8 -14.48 -10.65 -15.36
C ASP A 8 -15.25 -9.35 -15.15
N TYR A 9 -15.82 -9.16 -13.94
CA TYR A 9 -16.51 -7.93 -13.57
C TYR A 9 -15.57 -6.74 -13.50
N ILE A 10 -14.43 -6.89 -12.81
CA ILE A 10 -13.43 -5.83 -12.72
C ILE A 10 -12.91 -5.49 -14.13
N LYS A 11 -12.55 -6.48 -14.95
CA LYS A 11 -12.12 -6.26 -16.34
C LYS A 11 -13.15 -5.49 -17.17
N MET A 12 -14.43 -5.82 -17.01
CA MET A 12 -15.52 -5.09 -17.68
C MET A 12 -15.59 -3.64 -17.19
N ARG A 13 -15.54 -3.40 -15.88
CA ARG A 13 -15.65 -2.06 -15.27
C ARG A 13 -14.43 -1.19 -15.58
N MET A 14 -13.23 -1.76 -15.73
CA MET A 14 -11.99 -1.07 -16.10
C MET A 14 -12.02 -0.43 -17.50
N LYS A 15 -13.07 -0.66 -18.30
CA LYS A 15 -13.34 0.07 -19.56
C LYS A 15 -13.86 1.49 -19.32
N SER A 16 -14.48 1.78 -18.18
CA SER A 16 -14.87 3.15 -17.80
C SER A 16 -13.63 3.91 -17.33
N PRO A 17 -13.31 5.08 -17.93
CA PRO A 17 -12.20 5.92 -17.50
C PRO A 17 -12.31 6.36 -16.03
N GLU A 18 -13.53 6.69 -15.58
CA GLU A 18 -13.81 7.14 -14.21
C GLU A 18 -13.54 6.01 -13.21
N PHE A 19 -14.10 4.82 -13.48
CA PHE A 19 -13.87 3.64 -12.63
C PHE A 19 -12.39 3.25 -12.62
N ARG A 20 -11.72 3.27 -13.77
CA ARG A 20 -10.29 2.97 -13.86
C ARG A 20 -9.48 3.92 -12.98
N ARG A 21 -9.73 5.23 -13.09
CA ARG A 21 -9.01 6.26 -12.32
C ARG A 21 -9.15 6.02 -10.82
N GLU A 22 -10.38 5.84 -10.35
CA GLU A 22 -10.66 5.62 -8.92
C GLU A 22 -10.12 4.27 -8.42
N PHE A 23 -10.25 3.20 -9.22
CA PHE A 23 -9.74 1.89 -8.89
C PHE A 23 -8.20 1.87 -8.80
N GLU A 24 -7.52 2.52 -9.75
CA GLU A 24 -6.07 2.66 -9.74
C GLU A 24 -5.61 3.55 -8.58
N GLU A 25 -6.29 4.66 -8.31
CA GLU A 25 -6.00 5.56 -7.20
C GLU A 25 -6.14 4.86 -5.84
N ALA A 26 -7.25 4.13 -5.64
CA ALA A 26 -7.42 3.28 -4.46
C ALA A 26 -6.33 2.20 -4.39
N GLY A 27 -6.03 1.55 -5.51
CA GLY A 27 -5.06 0.47 -5.60
C GLY A 27 -3.62 0.85 -5.25
N LYS A 28 -3.20 2.11 -5.48
CA LYS A 28 -1.83 2.57 -5.18
C LYS A 28 -1.46 2.41 -3.70
N GLN A 29 -2.36 2.80 -2.81
CA GLN A 29 -2.08 2.71 -1.37
C GLN A 29 -2.13 1.27 -0.86
N TYR A 30 -3.07 0.45 -1.36
CA TYR A 30 -3.12 -0.97 -1.00
C TYR A 30 -1.88 -1.73 -1.48
N LYS A 31 -1.35 -1.42 -2.67
CA LYS A 31 -0.08 -2.00 -3.15
C LYS A 31 1.08 -1.64 -2.22
N THR A 32 1.15 -0.39 -1.78
CA THR A 32 2.18 0.06 -0.82
C THR A 32 2.07 -0.67 0.52
N ALA A 33 0.84 -0.83 1.04
CA ALA A 33 0.58 -1.55 2.27
C ALA A 33 1.05 -3.02 2.20
N ILE A 34 0.77 -3.69 1.08
CA ILE A 34 1.23 -5.06 0.80
C ILE A 34 2.75 -5.10 0.71
N GLU A 35 3.37 -4.17 -0.03
CA GLU A 35 4.83 -4.06 -0.16
C GLU A 35 5.52 -3.93 1.21
N ILE A 36 4.99 -3.07 2.11
CA ILE A 36 5.47 -2.94 3.50
C ILE A 36 5.34 -4.26 4.27
N TYR A 37 4.19 -4.95 4.14
CA TYR A 37 3.94 -6.21 4.83
C TYR A 37 4.94 -7.29 4.40
N ASP A 38 5.12 -7.45 3.09
CA ASP A 38 5.97 -8.47 2.48
C ASP A 38 7.44 -8.22 2.82
N LEU A 39 7.95 -7.00 2.58
CA LEU A 39 9.33 -6.63 2.93
C LEU A 39 9.63 -6.83 4.41
N ARG A 40 8.71 -6.43 5.30
CA ARG A 40 8.90 -6.67 6.73
C ARG A 40 9.04 -8.16 7.03
N LYS A 41 8.25 -9.01 6.36
CA LYS A 41 8.28 -10.48 6.53
C LYS A 41 9.57 -11.08 5.96
N GLU A 42 9.98 -10.65 4.77
CA GLU A 42 11.24 -11.06 4.13
C GLU A 42 12.46 -10.73 5.00
N LEU A 43 12.45 -9.55 5.63
CA LEU A 43 13.50 -9.12 6.56
C LEU A 43 13.41 -9.76 7.95
N GLY A 44 12.41 -10.63 8.20
CA GLY A 44 12.21 -11.29 9.49
C GLY A 44 11.87 -10.33 10.64
N LEU A 45 11.38 -9.13 10.34
CA LEU A 45 11.14 -8.09 11.34
C LEU A 45 9.73 -8.20 11.94
N SER A 46 9.64 -8.01 13.25
CA SER A 46 8.38 -7.73 13.93
C SER A 46 7.94 -6.28 13.68
N ARG A 47 6.64 -6.03 13.78
CA ARG A 47 6.09 -4.65 13.72
C ARG A 47 6.67 -3.75 14.81
N GLN A 48 7.06 -4.32 15.95
CA GLN A 48 7.70 -3.57 17.03
C GLN A 48 9.12 -3.12 16.63
N GLN A 49 9.88 -3.97 15.96
CA GLN A 49 11.21 -3.59 15.45
C GLN A 49 11.10 -2.53 14.35
N VAL A 50 10.13 -2.66 13.44
CA VAL A 50 9.87 -1.60 12.44
C VAL A 50 9.47 -0.30 13.13
N SER A 51 8.63 -0.37 14.18
CA SER A 51 8.23 0.80 14.96
C SER A 51 9.42 1.53 15.60
N GLN A 52 10.35 0.79 16.18
CA GLN A 52 11.57 1.34 16.78
C GLN A 52 12.49 1.97 15.72
N LYS A 53 12.59 1.35 14.53
CA LYS A 53 13.42 1.85 13.43
C LYS A 53 12.84 3.10 12.75
N SER A 54 11.53 3.10 12.52
CA SER A 54 10.86 4.17 11.77
C SER A 54 10.31 5.30 12.64
N GLY A 55 10.19 5.11 13.94
CA GLY A 55 9.51 6.06 14.84
C GLY A 55 7.99 6.10 14.67
N ILE A 56 7.42 5.27 13.80
CA ILE A 56 5.98 5.13 13.60
C ILE A 56 5.44 4.13 14.62
N SER A 57 4.30 4.42 15.25
CA SER A 57 3.75 3.52 16.26
C SER A 57 3.39 2.14 15.69
N LYS A 58 3.63 1.07 16.47
CA LYS A 58 3.22 -0.30 16.12
C LYS A 58 1.75 -0.39 15.69
N LYS A 59 0.85 0.31 16.38
CA LYS A 59 -0.59 0.35 16.04
C LYS A 59 -0.82 0.92 14.64
N LYS A 60 -0.09 1.98 14.26
CA LYS A 60 -0.20 2.59 12.94
C LYS A 60 0.38 1.68 11.85
N ILE A 61 1.50 1.02 12.10
CA ILE A 61 2.10 0.02 11.19
C ILE A 61 1.12 -1.14 10.95
N THR A 62 0.48 -1.66 12.00
CA THR A 62 -0.53 -2.72 11.87
C THR A 62 -1.67 -2.29 10.95
N ARG A 63 -2.20 -1.08 11.13
CA ARG A 63 -3.29 -0.54 10.29
C ARG A 63 -2.87 -0.40 8.83
N ILE A 64 -1.67 0.13 8.58
CA ILE A 64 -1.10 0.24 7.24
C ILE A 64 -1.07 -1.15 6.58
N GLU A 65 -0.46 -2.15 7.23
CA GLU A 65 -0.35 -3.51 6.68
C GLU A 65 -1.70 -4.22 6.47
N GLN A 66 -2.75 -3.79 7.17
CA GLN A 66 -4.11 -4.33 7.02
C GLN A 66 -4.92 -3.58 5.96
N GLY A 67 -4.39 -2.49 5.39
CA GLY A 67 -5.15 -1.60 4.51
C GLY A 67 -6.21 -0.77 5.25
N ASP A 68 -6.20 -0.74 6.59
CA ASP A 68 -7.11 0.04 7.43
C ASP A 68 -6.57 1.48 7.61
N ILE A 69 -6.39 2.19 6.50
CA ILE A 69 -5.90 3.56 6.48
C ILE A 69 -6.67 4.45 5.50
N GLU A 70 -6.89 5.69 5.90
CA GLU A 70 -7.44 6.71 5.02
C GLU A 70 -6.41 7.14 3.96
N ILE A 71 -6.90 7.33 2.73
CA ILE A 71 -6.11 7.81 1.60
C ILE A 71 -5.82 9.30 1.78
N THR A 72 -4.73 9.60 2.48
CA THR A 72 -4.26 10.97 2.75
C THR A 72 -2.77 11.10 2.50
N ASP A 73 -2.30 12.30 2.13
CA ASP A 73 -0.87 12.59 1.95
C ASP A 73 -0.05 12.32 3.22
N LYS A 74 -0.66 12.54 4.39
CA LYS A 74 -0.03 12.24 5.67
C LYS A 74 0.26 10.75 5.82
N ASN A 75 -0.68 9.89 5.45
CA ASN A 75 -0.48 8.44 5.52
C ASN A 75 0.47 7.96 4.42
N ALA A 76 0.44 8.56 3.24
CA ALA A 76 1.43 8.29 2.20
C ALA A 76 2.87 8.60 2.65
N LYS A 77 3.11 9.74 3.28
CA LYS A 77 4.41 10.09 3.87
C LYS A 77 4.87 9.10 4.93
N VAL A 78 3.94 8.64 5.76
CA VAL A 78 4.23 7.62 6.78
C VAL A 78 4.60 6.29 6.15
N MET A 79 3.89 5.86 5.11
CA MET A 79 4.23 4.63 4.38
C MET A 79 5.60 4.73 3.71
N ALA A 80 5.91 5.87 3.08
CA ALA A 80 7.22 6.13 2.49
C ALA A 80 8.36 6.07 3.53
N GLN A 81 8.14 6.65 4.71
CA GLN A 81 9.09 6.58 5.83
C GLN A 81 9.30 5.14 6.31
N VAL A 82 8.23 4.35 6.43
CA VAL A 82 8.35 2.93 6.80
C VAL A 82 9.14 2.15 5.76
N LEU A 83 8.87 2.36 4.47
CA LEU A 83 9.58 1.75 3.36
C LEU A 83 11.08 2.07 3.35
N GLN A 84 11.44 3.35 3.52
CA GLN A 84 12.83 3.78 3.67
C GLN A 84 13.54 3.02 4.80
N CYS A 85 12.87 2.82 5.94
CA CYS A 85 13.43 2.04 7.05
C CYS A 85 13.60 0.54 6.77
N LEU A 86 12.89 0.01 5.77
CA LEU A 86 13.04 -1.37 5.30
C LEU A 86 14.13 -1.50 4.22
N GLY A 87 14.80 -0.41 3.84
CA GLY A 87 15.92 -0.43 2.90
C GLY A 87 15.53 -0.28 1.43
N THR A 88 14.30 0.13 1.13
CA THR A 88 13.91 0.46 -0.25
C THR A 88 14.30 1.91 -0.56
N GLU A 89 15.56 2.13 -0.93
CA GLU A 89 15.94 3.38 -1.60
C GLU A 89 15.59 3.25 -3.10
N GLY A 90 14.50 3.89 -3.52
CA GLY A 90 14.26 4.20 -4.93
C GLY A 90 13.48 3.20 -5.79
N ASN A 91 12.95 2.10 -5.24
CA ASN A 91 12.15 1.12 -6.01
C ASN A 91 10.76 0.83 -5.45
N SER A 92 10.23 1.73 -4.61
CA SER A 92 8.83 1.59 -4.19
C SER A 92 7.91 1.97 -5.35
N SER A 93 6.82 1.20 -5.49
CA SER A 93 5.71 1.50 -6.39
C SER A 93 5.12 2.92 -6.20
N LEU A 94 5.49 3.59 -5.11
CA LEU A 94 5.33 5.01 -4.85
C LEU A 94 6.47 5.87 -5.45
N ALA A 95 6.65 5.84 -6.77
CA ALA A 95 7.17 7.01 -7.46
C ALA A 95 6.11 8.13 -7.34
N TYR A 96 6.09 8.80 -6.18
CA TYR A 96 5.41 10.08 -6.02
C TYR A 96 6.12 11.07 -6.94
N GLN A 97 5.62 11.16 -8.18
CA GLN A 97 6.05 12.17 -9.12
C GLN A 97 5.72 13.54 -8.52
N LYS A 98 6.77 14.37 -8.44
CA LYS A 98 6.72 15.77 -8.06
C LYS A 98 5.67 16.54 -8.86
#